data_AF-A0A2S5SUJ5-F1
#
_entry.id   AF-A0A2S5SUJ5-F1
#
_cell.length_a   1.000
_cell.length_b   1.000
_cell.length_c   1.000
_cell.angle_alpha   90.00
_cell.angle_beta   90.00
_cell.angle_gamma   90.00
#
_symmetry.space_group_name_H-M   'P 1'
#
loop_
_entity.id
_entity.type
_entity.pdbx_description
1 polymer ?
#
loop_
_entity_poly.entity_id
_entity_poly.type
_entity_poly.pdbx_seq_one_letter_code
_entity_poly.pdbx_strand_id
1 'polypeptide(L)'
;MERWVVYAWLSMFFAGFTSVIAKMGLSGISGDLGLAVRTCFVFVFVLMFAAAVVPPDEFRGLTTSNLVWLGVSGATTACSWVFYYKAIKIGEVSTVALIDKGSVVVALLLATIVLQEALTTTKLVGAGLIVAGLLVLARG
;
A
#
# COMPACT_ATOMS: atom_id res chain seq x y z
N MET A 1 13.01 -19.73 6.43
CA MET A 1 11.93 -18.75 6.16
C MET A 1 11.70 -18.71 4.68
N GLU A 2 10.44 -18.74 4.23
CA GLU A 2 10.12 -18.67 2.80
C GLU A 2 10.46 -17.27 2.24
N ARG A 3 10.88 -17.20 0.97
CA ARG A 3 11.40 -15.96 0.35
C ARG A 3 10.41 -14.79 0.42
N TRP A 4 9.11 -15.06 0.31
CA TRP A 4 8.07 -14.03 0.39
C TRP A 4 8.01 -13.36 1.78
N VAL A 5 8.35 -14.07 2.85
CA VAL A 5 8.39 -13.51 4.21
C VAL A 5 9.47 -12.44 4.30
N VAL A 6 10.64 -12.71 3.73
CA VAL A 6 11.76 -11.75 3.69
C VAL A 6 11.38 -10.50 2.91
N TYR A 7 10.71 -10.65 1.75
CA TYR A 7 10.22 -9.52 0.97
C TYR A 7 9.15 -8.70 1.71
N ALA A 8 8.28 -9.35 2.47
CA ALA A 8 7.28 -8.66 3.29
C ALA A 8 7.91 -7.81 4.41
N TRP A 9 8.95 -8.33 5.09
CA TRP A 9 9.68 -7.57 6.10
C TRP A 9 10.42 -6.37 5.52
N LEU A 10 11.10 -6.55 4.38
CA LEU A 10 11.76 -5.45 3.67
C LEU A 10 10.74 -4.39 3.23
N SER A 11 9.61 -4.81 2.67
CA SER A 11 8.52 -3.89 2.29
C SER A 11 7.99 -3.10 3.48
N MET A 12 7.75 -3.75 4.63
CA MET A 12 7.34 -3.09 5.87
C MET A 12 8.35 -2.04 6.32
N PHE A 13 9.65 -2.37 6.28
CA PHE A 13 10.73 -1.45 6.64
C PHE A 13 10.72 -0.20 5.74
N PHE A 14 10.73 -0.38 4.41
CA PHE A 14 10.69 0.75 3.46
C PHE A 14 9.40 1.56 3.55
N ALA A 15 8.27 0.94 3.85
CA ALA A 15 7.01 1.65 4.05
C ALA A 15 7.10 2.65 5.22
N GLY A 16 7.76 2.27 6.32
CA GLY A 16 7.99 3.16 7.46
C GLY A 16 8.81 4.41 7.11
N PHE A 17 9.97 4.23 6.45
CA PHE A 17 10.78 5.37 5.96
C PHE A 17 9.99 6.27 5.03
N THR A 18 9.25 5.64 4.13
CA THR A 18 8.46 6.31 3.11
C THR A 18 7.43 7.26 3.72
N SER A 19 6.72 6.86 4.78
CA SER A 19 5.73 7.72 5.44
C SER A 19 6.37 8.95 6.10
N VAL A 20 7.54 8.80 6.73
CA VAL A 20 8.25 9.90 7.39
C VAL A 20 8.83 10.88 6.35
N ILE A 21 9.54 10.38 5.34
CA ILE A 21 10.11 11.19 4.26
C ILE A 21 9.01 11.91 3.48
N ALA A 22 7.88 11.24 3.23
CA ALA A 22 6.74 11.85 2.56
C ALA A 22 6.21 13.04 3.35
N LYS A 23 5.99 12.92 4.66
CA LYS A 23 5.55 14.04 5.51
C LYS A 23 6.51 15.23 5.42
N MET A 24 7.82 14.99 5.46
CA MET A 24 8.82 16.04 5.30
C MET A 24 8.69 16.76 3.96
N GLY A 25 8.48 16.01 2.88
CA GLY A 25 8.26 16.55 1.53
C GLY A 25 6.95 17.30 1.34
N LEU A 26 5.97 17.17 2.24
CA LEU A 26 4.72 17.92 2.20
C LEU A 26 4.80 19.32 2.83
N SER A 27 5.95 19.69 3.43
CA SER A 27 6.13 21.01 4.04
C SER A 27 5.95 22.12 3.00
N GLY A 28 5.04 23.07 3.27
CA GLY A 28 4.79 24.20 2.38
C GLY A 28 3.92 23.91 1.14
N ILE A 29 3.46 22.67 0.93
CA ILE A 29 2.63 22.29 -0.23
C ILE A 29 1.37 21.51 0.17
N SER A 30 0.40 21.35 -0.74
CA SER A 30 -0.78 20.50 -0.51
C SER A 30 -0.41 19.00 -0.54
N GLY A 31 -1.19 18.18 0.17
CA GLY A 31 -1.02 16.72 0.12
C GLY A 31 -1.22 16.17 -1.29
N ASP A 32 -2.15 16.77 -2.05
CA ASP A 32 -2.43 16.41 -3.43
C ASP A 32 -1.25 16.72 -4.37
N LEU A 33 -0.63 17.90 -4.22
CA LEU A 33 0.55 18.28 -5.03
C LEU A 33 1.75 17.38 -4.70
N GLY A 34 2.01 17.16 -3.41
CA GLY A 34 3.11 16.29 -2.99
C GLY A 34 2.93 14.84 -3.45
N LEU A 35 1.70 14.32 -3.42
CA LEU A 35 1.35 13.01 -3.98
C LEU A 35 1.62 12.97 -5.49
N ALA A 36 1.18 13.96 -6.24
CA ALA A 36 1.38 14.02 -7.70
C ALA A 36 2.89 13.99 -8.05
N VAL A 37 3.67 14.88 -7.44
CA VAL A 37 5.13 14.93 -7.65
C VAL A 37 5.79 13.60 -7.31
N ARG A 38 5.49 13.03 -6.13
CA ARG A 38 6.04 11.74 -5.72
C ARG A 38 5.66 10.62 -6.70
N THR A 39 4.44 10.61 -7.20
CA THR A 39 3.97 9.58 -8.13
C THR A 39 4.75 9.62 -9.44
N CYS A 40 5.16 10.80 -9.92
CA CYS A 40 6.05 10.92 -11.07
C CYS A 40 7.41 10.23 -10.82
N PHE A 41 8.02 10.44 -9.65
CA PHE A 41 9.27 9.74 -9.30
C PHE A 41 9.07 8.23 -9.25
N VAL A 42 8.02 7.76 -8.57
CA VAL A 42 7.70 6.32 -8.48
C VAL A 42 7.50 5.72 -9.88
N PHE A 43 6.73 6.40 -10.74
CA PHE A 43 6.48 5.95 -12.11
C PHE A 43 7.78 5.77 -12.90
N VAL A 44 8.68 6.75 -12.85
CA VAL A 44 9.98 6.68 -13.55
C VAL A 44 10.83 5.53 -12.99
N PHE A 45 10.95 5.39 -11.67
CA PHE A 45 11.73 4.30 -11.06
C PHE A 45 11.18 2.92 -11.38
N VAL A 46 9.87 2.72 -11.30
CA VAL A 46 9.23 1.43 -11.61
C VAL A 46 9.40 1.11 -13.10
N LEU A 47 9.28 2.10 -13.99
CA LEU A 47 9.48 1.89 -15.42
C LEU A 47 10.93 1.51 -15.76
N MET A 48 11.91 2.18 -15.15
CA MET A 48 13.33 1.82 -15.31
C MET A 48 13.62 0.40 -14.82
N PHE A 49 13.07 0.03 -13.66
CA PHE A 49 13.22 -1.32 -13.13
C PHE A 49 12.56 -2.37 -14.03
N ALA A 50 11.36 -2.10 -14.53
CA ALA A 50 10.66 -2.98 -15.47
C ALA A 50 11.46 -3.17 -16.76
N ALA A 51 12.02 -2.09 -17.33
CA ALA A 51 12.85 -2.17 -18.53
C ALA A 51 14.16 -2.97 -18.32
N ALA A 52 14.70 -2.98 -17.11
CA ALA A 52 15.93 -3.71 -16.78
C ALA A 52 15.71 -5.21 -16.48
N VAL A 53 14.55 -5.58 -15.94
CA VAL A 53 14.32 -6.93 -15.38
C VAL A 53 13.30 -7.74 -16.18
N VAL A 54 12.31 -7.11 -16.81
CA VAL A 54 11.20 -7.82 -17.46
C VAL A 54 11.60 -8.23 -18.89
N PRO A 55 11.48 -9.51 -19.25
CA PRO A 55 11.73 -9.97 -20.62
C PRO A 55 10.81 -9.30 -21.64
N PRO A 56 11.32 -8.90 -22.83
CA PRO A 56 10.51 -8.29 -23.88
C PRO A 56 9.28 -9.11 -24.32
N ASP A 57 9.36 -10.44 -24.22
CA ASP A 57 8.27 -11.33 -24.62
C ASP A 57 7.09 -11.32 -23.64
N GLU A 58 7.31 -10.98 -22.36
CA GLU A 58 6.21 -10.81 -21.40
C GLU A 58 5.34 -9.59 -21.74
N PHE A 59 5.93 -8.53 -22.29
CA PHE A 59 5.17 -7.37 -22.76
C PHE A 59 4.24 -7.71 -23.93
N ARG A 60 4.62 -8.68 -24.77
CA ARG A 60 3.78 -9.16 -25.88
C ARG A 60 2.65 -10.07 -25.39
N GLY A 61 2.83 -10.74 -24.26
CA GLY A 61 1.83 -11.60 -23.62
C GLY A 61 0.77 -10.84 -22.81
N LEU A 62 0.81 -9.51 -22.77
CA LEU A 62 -0.18 -8.70 -22.05
C LEU A 62 -1.59 -8.90 -22.63
N THR A 63 -2.49 -9.38 -21.78
CA THR A 63 -3.90 -9.57 -22.15
C THR A 63 -4.75 -8.36 -21.75
N THR A 64 -5.89 -8.18 -22.40
CA THR A 64 -6.88 -7.14 -22.02
C THR A 64 -7.38 -7.33 -20.59
N SER A 65 -7.50 -8.57 -20.13
CA SER A 65 -7.89 -8.88 -18.75
C SER A 65 -6.87 -8.33 -17.74
N ASN A 66 -5.57 -8.53 -18.01
CA ASN A 66 -4.50 -7.98 -17.17
C ASN A 66 -4.59 -6.45 -17.10
N LEU A 67 -4.80 -5.79 -18.24
CA LEU A 67 -4.92 -4.33 -18.29
C LEU A 67 -6.13 -3.82 -17.50
N VAL A 68 -7.29 -4.49 -17.58
CA VAL A 68 -8.48 -4.11 -16.84
C VAL A 68 -8.26 -4.27 -15.33
N TRP A 69 -7.77 -5.43 -14.88
CA TRP A 69 -7.53 -5.66 -13.46
C TRP A 69 -6.46 -4.74 -12.87
N LEU A 70 -5.36 -4.52 -13.60
CA LEU A 70 -4.31 -3.59 -13.20
C LEU A 70 -4.80 -2.13 -13.22
N GLY A 71 -5.64 -1.75 -14.18
CA GLY A 71 -6.25 -0.43 -14.25
C GLY A 71 -7.17 -0.16 -13.06
N VAL A 72 -8.04 -1.13 -12.72
CA VAL A 72 -8.90 -1.04 -11.53
C VAL A 72 -8.07 -0.98 -10.25
N SER A 73 -7.02 -1.81 -10.13
CA SER A 73 -6.10 -1.79 -9.00
C SER A 73 -5.36 -0.45 -8.88
N GLY A 74 -4.93 0.14 -10.00
CA GLY A 74 -4.31 1.46 -10.04
C GLY A 74 -5.27 2.56 -9.58
N ALA A 75 -6.53 2.51 -10.01
CA ALA A 75 -7.55 3.47 -9.60
C ALA A 75 -7.85 3.39 -8.10
N THR A 76 -8.01 2.18 -7.54
CA THR A 76 -8.24 2.02 -6.09
C THR A 76 -7.03 2.45 -5.26
N THR A 77 -5.82 2.19 -5.74
CA THR A 77 -4.58 2.66 -5.11
C THR A 77 -4.48 4.18 -5.13
N ALA A 78 -4.79 4.83 -6.26
CA ALA A 78 -4.78 6.29 -6.37
C ALA A 78 -5.78 6.93 -5.38
N CYS A 79 -7.00 6.39 -5.28
CA CYS A 79 -7.99 6.82 -4.29
C CYS A 79 -7.46 6.70 -2.86
N SER A 80 -6.87 5.55 -2.51
CA SER A 80 -6.25 5.34 -1.19
C SER A 80 -5.17 6.38 -0.89
N TRP A 81 -4.25 6.63 -1.83
CA TRP A 81 -3.18 7.60 -1.63
C TRP A 81 -3.69 9.03 -1.49
N VAL A 82 -4.70 9.45 -2.26
CA VAL A 82 -5.28 10.81 -2.12
C VAL A 82 -5.72 11.07 -0.68
N PHE A 83 -6.45 10.14 -0.06
CA PHE A 83 -6.88 10.30 1.33
C PHE A 83 -5.72 10.15 2.32
N TYR A 84 -4.82 9.20 2.09
CA TYR A 84 -3.67 8.96 2.96
C TYR A 84 -2.74 10.18 3.08
N TYR A 85 -2.45 10.89 1.98
CA TYR A 85 -1.54 12.05 2.03
C TYR A 85 -2.21 13.29 2.59
N LYS A 86 -3.52 13.44 2.38
CA LYS A 86 -4.30 14.46 3.10
C LYS A 86 -4.23 14.19 4.60
N ALA A 87 -4.41 12.95 5.05
CA ALA A 87 -4.34 12.56 6.45
C ALA A 87 -2.93 12.75 7.03
N ILE A 88 -1.88 12.27 6.36
CA ILE A 88 -0.50 12.48 6.79
C ILE A 88 -0.19 13.97 6.89
N LYS A 89 -0.66 14.81 5.97
CA LYS A 89 -0.38 16.25 6.02
C LYS A 89 -0.89 16.88 7.31
N ILE A 90 -2.12 16.56 7.73
CA ILE A 90 -2.77 17.19 8.88
C ILE A 90 -2.51 16.49 10.21
N GLY A 91 -2.27 15.17 10.20
CA GLY A 91 -2.10 14.35 11.39
C GLY A 91 -0.67 13.92 11.66
N GLU A 92 -0.50 13.16 12.74
CA GLU A 92 0.77 12.52 13.08
C GLU A 92 1.04 11.30 12.19
N VAL A 93 2.26 11.21 11.66
CA VAL A 93 2.65 10.14 10.72
C VAL A 93 2.53 8.77 11.37
N SER A 94 2.91 8.63 12.64
CA SER A 94 2.80 7.41 13.43
C SER A 94 1.36 6.90 13.47
N THR A 95 0.42 7.75 13.87
CA THR A 95 -1.00 7.39 14.01
C THR A 95 -1.64 7.10 12.66
N VAL A 96 -1.39 7.92 11.64
CA VAL A 96 -1.94 7.71 10.29
C VAL A 96 -1.37 6.44 9.65
N ALA A 97 -0.07 6.19 9.79
CA ALA A 97 0.56 4.97 9.27
C ALA A 97 0.05 3.72 9.97
N LEU A 98 -0.24 3.79 11.28
CA LEU A 98 -0.84 2.68 12.01
C LEU A 98 -2.26 2.42 11.53
N ILE A 99 -3.12 3.45 11.45
CA ILE A 99 -4.49 3.33 10.91
C ILE A 99 -4.51 2.71 9.51
N ASP A 100 -3.57 3.10 8.65
CA ASP A 100 -3.42 2.51 7.30
C ASP A 100 -3.15 0.99 7.33
N LYS A 101 -2.44 0.48 8.35
CA LYS A 101 -2.26 -0.97 8.52
C LYS A 101 -3.55 -1.71 8.88
N GLY A 102 -4.61 -1.02 9.26
CA GLY A 102 -5.96 -1.57 9.38
C GLY A 102 -6.54 -2.08 8.07
N SER A 103 -5.99 -1.67 6.92
CA SER A 103 -6.35 -2.21 5.59
C SER A 103 -6.24 -3.74 5.51
N VAL A 104 -5.46 -4.39 6.37
CA VAL A 104 -5.39 -5.85 6.49
C VAL A 104 -6.75 -6.50 6.72
N VAL A 105 -7.67 -5.82 7.44
CA VAL A 105 -9.03 -6.34 7.69
C VAL A 105 -9.83 -6.36 6.40
N VAL A 106 -9.77 -5.27 5.64
CA VAL A 106 -10.45 -5.17 4.34
C VAL A 106 -9.86 -6.19 3.37
N ALA A 107 -8.53 -6.32 3.32
CA ALA A 107 -7.84 -7.30 2.49
C ALA A 107 -8.23 -8.75 2.85
N LEU A 108 -8.29 -9.08 4.15
CA LEU A 108 -8.70 -10.40 4.62
C LEU A 108 -10.14 -10.74 4.21
N LEU A 109 -11.07 -9.78 4.38
CA LEU A 109 -12.46 -9.95 3.98
C LEU A 109 -12.59 -10.15 2.46
N LEU A 110 -11.93 -9.31 1.67
CA LEU A 110 -11.96 -9.42 0.22
C LEU A 110 -11.28 -10.70 -0.29
N ALA A 111 -10.15 -11.11 0.30
CA ALA A 111 -9.49 -12.37 -0.05
C ALA A 111 -10.40 -13.58 0.26
N THR A 112 -11.14 -13.53 1.37
CA THR A 112 -12.09 -14.60 1.70
C THR A 112 -13.28 -14.62 0.72
N ILE A 113 -13.87 -13.47 0.42
CA ILE A 113 -15.08 -13.39 -0.40
C ILE A 113 -14.78 -13.60 -1.89
N VAL A 114 -13.74 -12.93 -2.40
CA VAL A 114 -13.42 -12.88 -3.84
C VAL A 114 -12.49 -14.01 -4.24
N LEU A 115 -11.45 -14.29 -3.44
CA LEU A 115 -10.45 -15.33 -3.75
C LEU A 115 -10.77 -16.68 -3.09
N GLN A 116 -11.84 -16.76 -2.28
CA GLN A 116 -12.24 -17.96 -1.55
C GLN A 116 -11.12 -18.53 -0.67
N GLU A 117 -10.25 -17.65 -0.15
CA GLU A 117 -9.20 -18.08 0.78
C GLU A 117 -9.79 -18.61 2.09
N ALA A 118 -9.21 -19.70 2.60
CA ALA A 118 -9.58 -20.22 3.91
C ALA A 118 -9.25 -19.21 5.02
N LEU A 119 -10.27 -18.82 5.77
CA LEU A 119 -10.14 -18.09 7.03
C LEU A 119 -9.68 -19.04 8.12
N THR A 120 -8.40 -18.99 8.45
CA THR A 120 -7.87 -19.73 9.58
C THR A 120 -8.05 -18.92 10.87
N THR A 121 -8.20 -19.63 12.00
CA THR A 121 -8.28 -19.01 13.33
C THR A 121 -7.06 -18.13 13.60
N THR A 122 -5.88 -18.50 13.11
CA THR A 122 -4.65 -17.71 13.22
C THR A 122 -4.77 -16.36 12.52
N LYS A 123 -5.28 -16.32 11.28
CA LYS A 123 -5.49 -15.07 10.55
C LYS A 123 -6.50 -14.16 11.27
N LEU A 124 -7.58 -14.76 11.81
CA LEU A 124 -8.61 -14.02 12.56
C LEU A 124 -8.06 -13.42 13.87
N VAL A 125 -7.31 -14.20 14.64
CA VAL A 125 -6.68 -13.71 15.88
C VAL A 125 -5.67 -12.60 15.57
N GLY A 126 -4.82 -12.79 14.55
CA GLY A 126 -3.87 -11.76 14.11
C GLY A 126 -4.56 -10.46 13.68
N ALA A 127 -5.61 -10.56 12.85
CA ALA A 127 -6.40 -9.39 12.45
C ALA A 127 -7.08 -8.73 13.66
N GLY A 128 -7.63 -9.51 14.58
CA GLY A 128 -8.23 -9.00 15.82
C GLY A 128 -7.24 -8.22 16.69
N LEU A 129 -6.01 -8.71 16.83
CA LEU A 129 -4.95 -8.00 17.55
C LEU A 129 -4.55 -6.69 16.87
N ILE A 130 -4.47 -6.66 15.54
CA ILE A 130 -4.22 -5.42 14.78
C ILE A 130 -5.34 -4.43 15.04
N VAL A 131 -6.61 -4.84 14.92
CA VAL A 131 -7.78 -3.98 15.18
C VAL A 131 -7.77 -3.45 16.61
N ALA A 132 -7.49 -4.30 17.60
CA ALA A 132 -7.39 -3.87 18.99
C ALA A 132 -6.31 -2.78 19.18
N GLY A 133 -5.14 -2.97 18.56
CA GLY A 133 -4.08 -1.95 18.55
C GLY A 133 -4.53 -0.62 17.94
N LEU A 134 -5.26 -0.67 16.82
CA LEU A 134 -5.81 0.53 16.18
C LEU A 134 -6.83 1.26 17.06
N LEU A 135 -7.68 0.52 17.77
CA LEU A 135 -8.68 1.12 18.67
C LEU A 135 -8.04 1.84 19.86
N VAL A 136 -6.90 1.33 20.35
CA VAL A 136 -6.12 2.00 21.41
C VAL A 136 -5.53 3.31 20.87
N LEU A 137 -4.93 3.28 19.69
CA LEU A 137 -4.30 4.45 19.06
C LEU A 137 -5.31 5.52 18.64
N ALA A 138 -6.50 5.12 18.17
CA ALA A 138 -7.54 6.07 17.76
C ALA A 138 -8.18 6.83 18.93
N ARG A 139 -7.97 6.36 20.17
CA ARG A 139 -8.54 6.95 21.40
C ARG A 139 -7.52 7.71 22.25
N GLY A 140 -6.23 7.64 21.91
CA GLY A 140 -5.15 8.38 22.57
C GLY A 140 -4.74 9.59 21.74
#